data_AF-A0A1I2P6A4-F1
#
_entry.id   AF-A0A1I2P6A4-F1
#
_cell.length_a   1.000
_cell.length_b   1.000
_cell.length_c   1.000
_cell.angle_alpha   90.00
_cell.angle_beta   90.00
_cell.angle_gamma   90.00
#
_symmetry.space_group_name_H-M   'P 1'
#
loop_
_entity.id
_entity.type
_entity.pdbx_description
1 polymer ?
#
loop_
_entity_poly.entity_id
_entity_poly.type
_entity_poly.pdbx_seq_one_letter_code
_entity_poly.pdbx_strand_id
1 'polypeptide(L)'
;MGAPKPCLGYPSRTQAIHALRAEGVSTSQIAARIGIPISTVSALELGSGRVRAIRPTRPSEQLGRTVVMPIDVLDALGPHAAKRCISVNHLARLIVSTVVDENMIDAVLDDADSLEGWA
;
A
#
# COMPACT_ATOMS: atom_id res chain seq x y z
N MET A 1 -0.83 7.68 18.37
CA MET A 1 0.60 7.30 18.40
C MET A 1 1.21 7.89 19.66
N GLY A 2 1.59 7.06 20.64
CA GLY A 2 2.12 7.56 21.92
C GLY A 2 3.52 8.13 21.77
N ALA A 3 3.84 9.17 22.55
CA ALA A 3 5.15 9.80 22.59
C ALA A 3 6.26 8.77 22.89
N PRO A 4 7.48 8.97 22.36
CA PRO A 4 8.58 8.05 22.56
C PRO A 4 8.97 8.01 24.06
N LYS A 5 9.05 6.80 24.62
CA LYS A 5 9.45 6.58 26.02
C LYS A 5 10.97 6.58 26.11
N PRO A 6 11.58 7.40 27.00
CA PRO A 6 13.02 7.45 27.15
C PRO A 6 13.55 6.09 27.63
N CYS A 7 14.69 5.65 27.08
CA CYS A 7 15.34 4.39 27.42
C CYS A 7 16.86 4.57 27.37
N LEU A 8 17.54 4.32 28.50
CA LEU A 8 19.00 4.45 28.65
C LEU A 8 19.56 5.82 28.22
N GLY A 9 18.81 6.90 28.44
CA GLY A 9 19.19 8.25 28.03
C GLY A 9 18.86 8.61 26.58
N TYR A 10 18.38 7.65 25.77
CA TYR A 10 17.85 7.90 24.43
C TYR A 10 16.36 8.23 24.48
N PRO A 11 15.83 9.04 23.56
CA PRO A 11 14.43 9.45 23.59
C PRO A 11 13.47 8.29 23.26
N SER A 12 13.94 7.23 22.59
CA SER A 12 13.16 6.02 22.34
C SER A 12 14.00 4.75 22.42
N ARG A 13 13.34 3.62 22.71
CA ARG A 13 13.94 2.26 22.65
C ARG A 13 14.56 1.96 21.28
N THR A 14 13.90 2.40 20.21
CA THR A 14 14.39 2.25 18.83
C THR A 14 15.71 3.01 18.63
N GLN A 15 15.81 4.24 19.13
CA GLN A 15 17.06 5.00 19.01
C GLN A 15 18.18 4.40 19.86
N ALA A 16 17.87 3.88 21.05
CA ALA A 16 18.85 3.16 21.87
C ALA A 16 19.40 1.93 21.13
N ILE A 17 18.54 1.17 20.44
CA ILE A 17 18.95 -0.01 19.66
C ILE A 17 19.89 0.42 18.51
N HIS A 18 19.55 1.46 17.76
CA HIS A 18 20.38 1.96 16.65
C HIS A 18 21.74 2.46 17.12
N ALA A 19 21.79 3.22 18.23
CA ALA A 19 23.05 3.71 18.78
C ALA A 19 23.96 2.55 19.23
N LEU A 20 23.42 1.58 19.96
CA LEU A 20 24.17 0.40 20.40
C LEU A 20 24.60 -0.49 19.22
N ARG A 21 23.80 -0.56 18.14
CA ARG A 21 24.17 -1.28 16.92
C ARG A 21 25.31 -0.59 16.18
N ALA A 22 25.33 0.74 16.14
CA ALA A 22 26.43 1.53 15.56
C ALA A 22 27.74 1.33 16.35
N GLU A 23 27.66 1.09 17.65
CA GLU A 23 28.78 0.71 18.51
C GLU A 23 29.24 -0.76 18.32
N GLY A 24 28.61 -1.53 17.43
CA GLY A 24 28.97 -2.92 17.14
C GLY A 24 28.49 -3.94 18.17
N VAL A 25 27.56 -3.56 19.06
CA VAL A 25 27.01 -4.44 20.10
C VAL A 25 26.09 -5.49 19.48
N SER A 26 26.18 -6.73 19.95
CA SER A 26 25.35 -7.82 19.41
C SER A 26 23.89 -7.71 19.86
N THR A 27 22.96 -8.28 19.09
CA THR A 27 21.51 -8.21 19.39
C THR A 27 21.16 -8.76 20.77
N SER A 28 21.85 -9.82 21.22
CA SER A 28 21.65 -10.42 22.55
C SER A 28 22.14 -9.49 23.67
N GLN A 29 23.25 -8.80 23.47
CA GLN A 29 23.78 -7.81 24.40
C GLN A 29 22.87 -6.56 24.47
N ILE A 30 22.33 -6.11 23.34
CA ILE A 30 21.36 -5.02 23.27
C ILE A 30 20.10 -5.38 24.07
N ALA A 31 19.57 -6.59 23.86
CA ALA A 31 18.42 -7.12 24.59
C ALA A 31 18.66 -7.12 26.11
N ALA A 32 19.83 -7.59 26.54
CA ALA A 32 20.22 -7.62 27.95
C ALA A 32 20.37 -6.20 28.55
N ARG A 33 20.96 -5.25 27.81
CA ARG A 33 21.15 -3.87 28.27
C ARG A 33 19.84 -3.09 28.37
N ILE A 34 18.93 -3.30 27.42
CA ILE A 34 17.64 -2.58 27.35
C ILE A 34 16.57 -3.28 28.22
N GLY A 35 16.73 -4.56 28.54
CA GLY A 35 15.76 -5.35 29.27
C GLY A 35 14.54 -5.74 28.43
N ILE A 36 14.75 -6.01 27.13
CA ILE A 36 13.69 -6.43 26.20
C ILE A 36 14.01 -7.79 25.57
N PRO A 37 13.00 -8.57 25.12
CA PRO A 37 13.25 -9.80 24.40
C PRO A 37 14.07 -9.57 23.12
N ILE A 38 14.93 -10.52 22.77
CA ILE A 38 15.74 -10.47 21.53
C ILE A 38 14.86 -10.29 20.29
N SER A 39 13.70 -10.95 20.25
CA SER A 39 12.71 -10.79 19.17
C SER A 39 12.19 -9.36 19.03
N THR A 40 12.06 -8.64 20.15
CA THR A 40 11.63 -7.24 20.17
C THR A 40 12.71 -6.32 19.63
N VAL A 41 14.00 -6.62 19.85
CA VAL A 41 15.11 -5.85 19.26
C VAL A 41 15.03 -5.91 17.73
N SER A 42 14.99 -7.12 17.16
CA SER A 42 14.90 -7.30 15.70
C SER A 42 13.62 -6.69 15.11
N ALA A 43 12.49 -6.83 15.80
CA ALA A 43 11.23 -6.23 15.35
C ALA A 43 11.25 -4.70 15.36
N LEU A 44 11.89 -4.09 16.36
CA LEU A 44 12.04 -2.63 16.44
C LEU A 44 13.06 -2.09 15.42
N GLU A 45 14.15 -2.82 15.15
CA GLU A 45 15.06 -2.48 14.06
C GLU A 45 14.33 -2.49 12.71
N LEU A 46 13.67 -3.61 12.38
CA LEU A 46 12.91 -3.75 11.13
C LEU A 46 11.74 -2.76 11.04
N GLY A 47 11.02 -2.54 12.14
CA GLY A 47 9.89 -1.62 12.22
C GLY A 47 10.28 -0.16 12.11
N SER A 48 11.51 0.20 12.52
CA SER A 48 12.04 1.56 12.42
C SER A 48 12.56 1.93 11.03
N GLY A 49 13.10 0.95 10.30
CA GLY A 49 13.36 1.08 8.86
C GLY A 49 12.07 1.12 8.03
N ARG A 50 10.96 0.64 8.60
CA ARG A 50 9.59 0.86 8.13
C ARG A 50 8.97 2.13 8.73
N VAL A 51 9.72 3.24 8.84
CA VAL A 51 9.11 4.50 8.37
C VAL A 51 8.60 4.13 7.00
N ARG A 52 7.27 3.92 6.87
CA ARG A 52 6.57 3.44 5.68
C ARG A 52 7.47 3.73 4.52
N ALA A 53 8.15 2.74 3.93
CA ALA A 53 8.86 3.00 2.69
C ALA A 53 7.75 3.61 1.83
N ILE A 54 7.79 4.93 1.68
CA ILE A 54 6.75 5.68 0.99
C ILE A 54 7.03 5.20 -0.41
N ARG A 55 6.37 4.09 -0.76
CA ARG A 55 6.38 3.59 -2.11
C ARG A 55 6.10 4.83 -2.93
N PRO A 56 6.99 5.19 -3.87
CA PRO A 56 6.80 6.40 -4.64
C PRO A 56 5.37 6.35 -5.17
N THR A 57 4.58 7.34 -4.74
CA THR A 57 3.15 7.37 -5.04
C THR A 57 3.04 7.33 -6.55
N ARG A 58 2.33 6.33 -7.07
CA ARG A 58 2.22 6.18 -8.52
C ARG A 58 1.51 7.42 -9.08
N PRO A 59 1.75 7.85 -10.33
CA PRO A 59 1.03 8.99 -10.91
C PRO A 59 -0.50 8.86 -10.77
N SER A 60 -1.03 7.64 -10.92
CA SER A 60 -2.46 7.33 -10.70
C SER A 60 -2.95 7.55 -9.26
N GLU A 61 -2.06 7.48 -8.28
CA GLU A 61 -2.34 7.73 -6.86
C GLU A 61 -2.12 9.21 -6.48
N GLN A 62 -1.30 9.97 -7.23
CA GLN A 62 -1.07 11.40 -7.01
C GLN A 62 -2.10 12.29 -7.72
N LEU A 63 -2.52 11.90 -8.93
CA LEU A 63 -3.36 12.70 -9.82
C LEU A 63 -4.77 12.12 -9.98
N GLY A 64 -5.03 10.93 -9.42
CA GLY A 64 -6.31 10.25 -9.54
C GLY A 64 -7.27 10.54 -8.38
N ARG A 65 -8.57 10.46 -8.65
CA ARG A 65 -9.63 10.41 -7.63
C ARG A 65 -10.12 8.98 -7.48
N THR A 66 -10.43 8.57 -6.26
CA THR A 66 -11.03 7.24 -6.01
C THR A 66 -12.47 7.23 -6.50
N VAL A 67 -12.79 6.25 -7.36
CA VAL A 67 -14.16 5.95 -7.79
C VAL A 67 -14.59 4.67 -7.08
N VAL A 68 -15.76 4.71 -6.45
CA VAL A 68 -16.37 3.53 -5.84
C VAL A 68 -16.97 2.69 -6.95
N MET A 69 -16.60 1.41 -6.98
CA MET A 69 -17.11 0.42 -7.93
C MET A 69 -17.84 -0.68 -7.16
N PRO A 70 -19.01 -1.15 -7.63
CA PRO A 70 -19.65 -2.35 -7.12
C PRO A 70 -18.71 -3.57 -7.19
N ILE A 71 -18.80 -4.47 -6.20
CA ILE A 71 -17.87 -5.60 -6.07
C ILE A 71 -18.08 -6.65 -7.16
N ASP A 72 -19.33 -6.86 -7.56
CA ASP A 72 -19.75 -7.74 -8.64
C ASP A 72 -19.16 -7.32 -9.99
N VAL A 73 -19.08 -6.01 -10.26
CA VAL A 73 -18.41 -5.49 -11.47
C VAL A 73 -16.91 -5.81 -11.45
N LEU A 74 -16.25 -5.68 -10.29
CA LEU A 74 -14.84 -6.03 -10.14
C LEU A 74 -14.61 -7.54 -10.31
N ASP A 75 -15.52 -8.36 -9.78
CA ASP A 75 -15.47 -9.82 -9.92
C ASP A 75 -15.64 -10.24 -11.39
N ALA A 76 -16.57 -9.62 -12.11
CA ALA A 76 -16.77 -9.85 -13.54
C ALA A 76 -15.52 -9.51 -14.38
N LEU A 77 -14.73 -8.51 -13.97
CA LEU A 77 -13.47 -8.15 -14.61
C LEU A 77 -12.31 -9.12 -14.29
N GLY A 78 -12.44 -9.94 -13.24
CA GLY A 78 -11.42 -10.87 -12.77
C GLY A 78 -10.82 -11.78 -13.86
N PRO A 79 -11.64 -12.55 -14.60
CA PRO A 79 -11.15 -13.43 -15.67
C PRO A 79 -10.42 -12.67 -16.78
N HIS A 80 -10.89 -11.47 -17.12
CA HIS A 80 -10.30 -10.65 -18.18
C HIS A 80 -8.96 -10.04 -17.76
N ALA A 81 -8.81 -9.73 -16.47
CA ALA A 81 -7.57 -9.24 -15.88
C ALA A 81 -6.53 -10.36 -15.76
N ALA A 82 -6.96 -11.55 -15.33
CA ALA A 82 -6.12 -12.74 -15.23
C ALA A 82 -5.52 -13.15 -16.59
N LYS A 83 -6.33 -13.15 -17.66
CA LYS A 83 -5.87 -13.40 -19.04
C LYS A 83 -4.76 -12.45 -19.50
N ARG A 84 -4.66 -11.25 -18.92
CA ARG A 84 -3.72 -10.19 -19.28
C ARG A 84 -2.61 -10.00 -18.25
N CYS A 85 -2.56 -10.83 -17.20
CA CYS A 85 -1.59 -10.73 -16.11
C CYS A 85 -1.53 -9.33 -15.45
N ILE A 86 -2.67 -8.63 -15.36
CA ILE A 86 -2.79 -7.32 -14.70
C ILE A 86 -3.79 -7.37 -13.56
N SER A 87 -3.73 -6.39 -12.65
CA SER A 87 -4.73 -6.30 -11.58
C SER A 87 -6.08 -5.85 -12.13
N VAL A 88 -7.18 -6.26 -11.47
CA VAL A 88 -8.54 -5.84 -11.81
C VAL A 88 -8.66 -4.32 -11.85
N ASN A 89 -8.11 -3.64 -10.84
CA ASN A 89 -8.11 -2.17 -10.80
C ASN A 89 -7.29 -1.54 -11.94
N HIS A 90 -6.25 -2.23 -12.43
CA HIS A 90 -5.51 -1.76 -13.61
C HIS A 90 -6.35 -1.95 -14.87
N LEU A 91 -7.01 -3.09 -15.03
CA LEU A 91 -7.91 -3.33 -16.17
C LEU A 91 -9.06 -2.33 -16.20
N ALA A 92 -9.72 -2.07 -15.07
CA ALA A 92 -10.80 -1.08 -14.99
C ALA A 92 -10.33 0.31 -15.44
N ARG A 93 -9.15 0.75 -14.96
CA ARG A 93 -8.56 2.02 -15.40
C ARG A 93 -8.24 2.02 -16.89
N LEU A 94 -7.70 0.92 -17.41
CA LEU A 94 -7.33 0.78 -18.82
C LEU A 94 -8.57 0.87 -19.72
N ILE A 95 -9.66 0.20 -19.35
CA ILE A 95 -10.92 0.26 -20.10
C ILE A 95 -11.43 1.70 -20.17
N VAL A 96 -11.52 2.37 -19.02
CA VAL A 96 -12.03 3.74 -18.95
C VAL A 96 -11.11 4.71 -19.70
N SER A 97 -9.79 4.58 -19.59
CA SER A 97 -8.87 5.43 -20.37
C SER A 97 -9.01 5.20 -21.87
N THR A 98 -9.08 3.96 -22.32
CA THR A 98 -9.22 3.66 -23.75
C THR A 98 -10.54 4.18 -24.31
N VAL A 99 -11.65 4.03 -23.60
CA VAL A 99 -12.96 4.58 -24.03
C VAL A 99 -12.91 6.11 -24.17
N VAL A 100 -12.21 6.80 -23.27
CA VAL A 100 -12.02 8.26 -23.36
C VAL A 100 -11.09 8.62 -24.52
N ASP A 101 -9.94 7.95 -24.64
CA ASP A 101 -8.92 8.23 -25.65
C ASP A 101 -9.44 7.98 -27.08
N GLU A 102 -10.30 6.97 -27.26
CA GLU A 102 -10.90 6.61 -28.54
C GLU A 102 -12.25 7.32 -28.80
N ASN A 103 -12.66 8.26 -27.94
CA ASN A 103 -13.93 8.99 -28.03
C ASN A 103 -15.16 8.07 -28.17
N MET A 104 -15.17 6.96 -27.42
CA MET A 104 -16.21 5.93 -27.45
C MET A 104 -17.26 6.10 -26.35
N ILE A 105 -17.23 7.20 -25.60
CA ILE A 105 -18.09 7.42 -24.43
C ILE A 105 -19.57 7.31 -24.83
N ASP A 106 -20.00 8.10 -25.81
CA ASP A 106 -21.40 8.14 -26.23
C ASP A 106 -21.84 6.78 -26.80
N ALA A 107 -21.00 6.13 -27.62
CA ALA A 107 -21.30 4.82 -28.17
C ALA A 107 -21.51 3.73 -27.09
N VAL A 108 -20.68 3.73 -26.04
CA VAL A 108 -20.80 2.78 -24.94
C VAL A 108 -22.05 3.07 -24.09
N LEU A 109 -22.41 4.34 -23.91
CA LEU A 109 -23.60 4.73 -23.16
C LEU A 109 -24.89 4.47 -23.96
N ASP A 110 -24.92 4.73 -25.26
CA ASP A 110 -26.06 4.47 -26.14
C ASP A 110 -26.40 2.97 -26.21
N ASP A 111 -25.39 2.09 -26.23
CA ASP A 111 -25.57 0.64 -26.16
C ASP A 111 -26.16 0.20 -24.80
N ALA A 112 -25.86 0.92 -23.72
CA ALA A 112 -26.39 0.63 -22.39
C ALA A 112 -27.85 1.07 -22.24
N ASP A 113 -28.22 2.25 -22.74
CA ASP A 113 -29.60 2.75 -22.75
C ASP A 113 -30.52 1.84 -23.57
N SER A 114 -29.98 1.22 -24.63
CA SER A 114 -30.68 0.21 -25.43
C SER A 114 -30.99 -1.07 -24.66
N LEU A 115 -30.28 -1.35 -23.55
CA LEU A 115 -30.53 -2.49 -22.66
C LEU A 115 -31.57 -2.17 -21.57
N GLU A 116 -31.71 -0.91 -21.16
CA GLU A 116 -32.75 -0.47 -20.20
C GLU A 116 -34.14 -0.26 -20.84
N GLY A 117 -34.22 -0.10 -22.16
CA GLY A 117 -35.48 0.07 -22.90
C GLY A 117 -36.42 -1.15 -22.97
N TRP A 118 -36.09 -2.26 -22.31
CA TRP A 118 -36.87 -3.51 -22.26
C TRP A 118 -37.12 -3.99 -20.81
N ALA A 119 -37.23 -3.06 -19.85
CA ALA A 119 -37.69 -3.33 -18.48
C ALA A 119 -39.14 -2.86 -18.27
#